data_AF-A0A8C1YH89-F1
#
_entry.id   AF-A0A8C1YH89-F1
#
_cell.length_a   1.000
_cell.length_b   1.000
_cell.length_c   1.000
_cell.angle_alpha   90.00
_cell.angle_beta   90.00
_cell.angle_gamma   90.00
#
_symmetry.space_group_name_H-M   'P 1'
#
loop_
_entity.id
_entity.type
_entity.pdbx_description
1 polymer ?
#
loop_
_entity_poly.entity_id
_entity_poly.type
_entity_poly.pdbx_seq_one_letter_code
_entity_poly.pdbx_strand_id
1 'polypeptide(L)'
;MRMKGTPDEPRFSVELLEGSAAVRDVIDKHIRDQTLALKSAFFVADLGVVVRRQVRWRAQMDQIRPFYAVKSNSSPVVVEILAALGTGFVCSNKHELDLVKGFGVPSQDIILGGTCKQLSHIKYAAKHNISLLVCDNEVELRKIARCHPKAKVLLLLRSESCCEREETVIPFGSTLRDCRHLLERARELSLHVTGVKFNIPSCCQDAQAFSRAVSDARCVFDMGEELGFEMSVLDVGGGFDGSEAQLDEVNQTLKPVLDMYFPLSTGLSIIAEPGVYYVSSAFTLAMNIIAKKSVARDFSGQAHNALSANDEPEFLYYMNDGVYGSFAGKLLCEDSISMPSAHKEVSAEEPLFSSSLWGPSADDLDQVVERCLLPELSVGDWLLFGNAGATFTNGEEHNPPVFYSITECDWQHVHNCGVTLDVRMRNFSLIPCCLQPNTSKVSVSTPA
;
A
#
# COMPACT_ATOMS: atom_id res chain seq x y z
N MET A 1 -30.14 14.33 -11.56
CA MET A 1 -29.68 15.71 -11.84
C MET A 1 -28.58 16.00 -10.83
N ARG A 2 -27.30 15.79 -11.20
CA ARG A 2 -26.17 15.99 -10.27
C ARG A 2 -26.03 17.49 -9.97
N MET A 3 -26.13 17.89 -8.71
CA MET A 3 -25.67 19.20 -8.29
C MET A 3 -24.16 19.28 -8.56
N LYS A 4 -23.76 20.24 -9.39
CA LYS A 4 -22.38 20.64 -9.54
C LYS A 4 -21.94 21.21 -8.19
N GLY A 5 -21.09 20.48 -7.48
CA GLY A 5 -20.33 21.06 -6.36
C GLY A 5 -19.54 22.26 -6.87
N THR A 6 -19.53 23.32 -6.08
CA THR A 6 -18.75 24.54 -6.33
C THR A 6 -17.25 24.19 -6.42
N PRO A 7 -16.44 24.88 -7.26
CA PRO A 7 -15.07 24.47 -7.53
C PRO A 7 -14.05 24.78 -6.41
N ASP A 8 -14.48 25.39 -5.31
CA ASP A 8 -13.61 26.08 -4.34
C ASP A 8 -13.71 25.56 -2.90
N GLU A 9 -14.44 24.48 -2.64
CA GLU A 9 -14.46 23.86 -1.31
C GLU A 9 -13.46 22.69 -1.22
N PRO A 10 -12.61 22.65 -0.18
CA PRO A 10 -11.69 21.54 0.04
C PRO A 10 -12.48 20.24 0.24
N ARG A 11 -12.08 19.19 -0.49
CA ARG A 11 -12.82 17.92 -0.54
C ARG A 11 -12.54 16.99 0.64
N PHE A 12 -11.44 17.20 1.36
CA PHE A 12 -10.99 16.30 2.42
C PHE A 12 -10.63 17.08 3.69
N SER A 13 -11.26 16.70 4.79
CA SER A 13 -10.94 17.20 6.13
C SER A 13 -9.77 16.42 6.71
N VAL A 14 -8.76 17.12 7.21
CA VAL A 14 -7.58 16.55 7.85
C VAL A 14 -7.45 17.14 9.25
N GLU A 15 -7.41 16.29 10.27
CA GLU A 15 -7.27 16.69 11.66
C GLU A 15 -5.80 17.05 11.96
N LEU A 16 -5.57 18.31 12.32
CA LEU A 16 -4.26 18.81 12.73
C LEU A 16 -4.01 18.48 14.20
N LEU A 17 -2.96 17.70 14.47
CA LEU A 17 -2.53 17.32 15.82
C LEU A 17 -1.51 18.33 16.35
N GLU A 18 -1.91 19.06 17.40
CA GLU A 18 -1.11 20.09 18.07
C GLU A 18 -0.64 19.60 19.46
N GLY A 19 0.54 20.07 19.89
CA GLY A 19 1.07 19.78 21.23
C GLY A 19 1.40 18.30 21.45
N SER A 20 0.81 17.69 22.49
CA SER A 20 1.04 16.28 22.86
C SER A 20 0.02 15.31 22.27
N ALA A 21 -0.87 15.78 21.37
CA ALA A 21 -1.90 14.94 20.76
C ALA A 21 -1.26 13.87 19.86
N ALA A 22 -1.69 12.63 20.02
CA ALA A 22 -1.24 11.48 19.26
C ALA A 22 -2.35 10.96 18.33
N VAL A 23 -1.96 10.18 17.32
CA VAL A 23 -2.90 9.46 16.42
C VAL A 23 -3.85 8.56 17.23
N ARG A 24 -3.39 8.02 18.36
CA ARG A 24 -4.22 7.24 19.28
C ARG A 24 -5.41 8.05 19.82
N ASP A 25 -5.22 9.33 20.11
CA ASP A 25 -6.31 10.19 20.61
C ASP A 25 -7.39 10.38 19.55
N VAL A 26 -7.00 10.43 18.27
CA VAL A 26 -7.91 10.49 17.11
C VAL A 26 -8.69 9.19 16.98
N ILE A 27 -8.02 8.04 17.10
CA ILE A 27 -8.68 6.72 17.11
C ILE A 27 -9.70 6.67 18.25
N ASP A 28 -9.31 7.05 19.47
CA ASP A 28 -10.18 7.02 20.64
C ASP A 28 -11.40 7.96 20.49
N LYS A 29 -11.20 9.13 19.90
CA LYS A 29 -12.29 10.07 19.56
C LYS A 29 -13.27 9.45 18.59
N HIS A 30 -12.80 8.92 17.46
CA HIS A 30 -13.69 8.31 16.47
C HIS A 30 -14.34 7.02 16.97
N ILE A 31 -13.69 6.24 17.83
CA ILE A 31 -14.33 5.10 18.52
C ILE A 31 -15.52 5.59 19.36
N ARG A 32 -15.36 6.66 20.14
CA ARG A 32 -16.46 7.23 20.93
C ARG A 32 -17.61 7.70 20.04
N ASP A 33 -17.30 8.43 18.98
CA ASP A 33 -18.30 8.97 18.04
C ASP A 33 -19.05 7.83 17.32
N GLN A 34 -18.34 6.81 16.84
CA GLN A 34 -18.94 5.65 16.18
C GLN A 34 -19.73 4.75 17.14
N THR A 35 -19.34 4.69 18.41
CA THR A 35 -20.08 3.95 19.44
C THR A 35 -21.45 4.59 19.72
N LEU A 36 -21.56 5.91 19.59
CA LEU A 36 -22.82 6.65 19.71
C LEU A 36 -23.67 6.61 18.42
N ALA A 37 -23.03 6.33 17.27
CA ALA A 37 -23.66 6.26 15.96
C ALA A 37 -24.00 4.81 15.55
N LEU A 38 -23.40 4.32 14.45
CA LEU A 38 -23.75 3.05 13.79
C LEU A 38 -22.73 1.92 14.03
N LYS A 39 -21.65 2.17 14.80
CA LYS A 39 -20.53 1.23 15.01
C LYS A 39 -19.97 0.64 13.71
N SER A 40 -19.86 1.44 12.65
CA SER A 40 -19.19 1.01 11.42
C SER A 40 -17.68 0.93 11.62
N ALA A 41 -17.02 -0.02 10.95
CA ALA A 41 -15.57 -0.01 10.85
C ALA A 41 -15.09 1.29 10.23
N PHE A 42 -13.87 1.72 10.54
CA PHE A 42 -13.27 2.92 9.96
C PHE A 42 -11.75 2.87 10.00
N PHE A 43 -11.12 3.64 9.12
CA PHE A 43 -9.68 3.87 9.13
C PHE A 43 -9.31 5.20 9.77
N VAL A 44 -8.17 5.22 10.47
CA VAL A 44 -7.45 6.45 10.78
C VAL A 44 -6.11 6.44 10.04
N ALA A 45 -5.84 7.49 9.27
CA ALA A 45 -4.66 7.62 8.44
C ALA A 45 -3.75 8.76 8.93
N ASP A 46 -2.56 8.44 9.42
CA ASP A 46 -1.50 9.40 9.75
C ASP A 46 -0.72 9.76 8.48
N LEU A 47 -1.04 10.92 7.91
CA LEU A 47 -0.39 11.44 6.72
C LEU A 47 1.08 11.85 6.99
N GLY A 48 1.42 12.13 8.25
CA GLY A 48 2.79 12.41 8.68
C GLY A 48 3.71 11.22 8.45
N VAL A 49 3.21 9.99 8.60
CA VAL A 49 3.97 8.78 8.24
C VAL A 49 4.37 8.83 6.76
N VAL A 50 3.44 9.12 5.85
CA VAL A 50 3.71 9.17 4.40
C VAL A 50 4.80 10.22 4.08
N VAL A 51 4.73 11.39 4.73
CA VAL A 51 5.74 12.45 4.59
C VAL A 51 7.11 11.96 5.09
N ARG A 52 7.18 11.38 6.30
CA ARG A 52 8.44 10.84 6.85
C ARG A 52 9.04 9.74 5.98
N ARG A 53 8.21 8.87 5.38
CA ARG A 53 8.65 7.84 4.41
C ARG A 53 9.28 8.48 3.18
N GLN A 54 8.69 9.55 2.64
CA GLN A 54 9.28 10.27 1.50
C GLN A 54 10.64 10.88 1.84
N VAL A 55 10.74 11.50 3.02
CA VAL A 55 12.00 12.12 3.48
C VAL A 55 13.08 11.06 3.64
N ARG A 56 12.74 9.92 4.28
CA ARG A 56 13.68 8.81 4.45
C ARG A 56 14.10 8.21 3.12
N TRP A 57 13.16 7.99 2.19
CA TRP A 57 13.48 7.50 0.86
C TRP A 57 14.53 8.39 0.18
N ARG A 58 14.32 9.71 0.18
CA ARG A 58 15.27 10.67 -0.41
C ARG A 58 16.64 10.65 0.25
N ALA A 59 16.69 10.41 1.55
CA ALA A 59 17.94 10.36 2.29
C ALA A 59 18.72 9.05 2.08
N GLN A 60 18.03 7.91 2.01
CA GLN A 60 18.66 6.59 1.91
C GLN A 60 18.86 6.14 0.47
N MET A 61 17.86 6.35 -0.39
CA MET A 61 17.82 5.90 -1.79
C MET A 61 18.06 7.07 -2.74
N ASP A 62 19.13 7.83 -2.50
CA ASP A 62 19.45 9.10 -3.15
C ASP A 62 19.55 9.01 -4.69
N GLN A 63 20.02 7.87 -5.21
CA GLN A 63 20.14 7.61 -6.65
C GLN A 63 18.84 7.12 -7.30
N ILE A 64 17.81 6.76 -6.52
CA ILE A 64 16.63 6.04 -7.00
C ILE A 64 15.38 6.90 -6.80
N ARG A 65 14.74 7.29 -7.89
CA ARG A 65 13.51 8.09 -7.83
C ARG A 65 12.28 7.20 -7.55
N PRO A 66 11.46 7.50 -6.54
CA PRO A 66 10.27 6.70 -6.24
C PRO A 66 9.12 7.05 -7.21
N PHE A 67 8.44 6.02 -7.70
CA PHE A 67 7.16 6.08 -8.39
C PHE A 67 6.13 5.30 -7.59
N TYR A 68 5.18 5.99 -6.96
CA TYR A 68 4.19 5.36 -6.09
C TYR A 68 3.26 4.42 -6.88
N ALA A 69 3.17 3.16 -6.45
CA ALA A 69 2.25 2.19 -7.03
C ALA A 69 0.81 2.44 -6.52
N VAL A 70 -0.02 3.10 -7.34
CA VAL A 70 -1.36 3.56 -6.94
C VAL A 70 -2.29 2.40 -6.55
N LYS A 71 -2.06 1.21 -7.12
CA LYS A 71 -2.79 -0.02 -6.77
C LYS A 71 -2.70 -0.38 -5.28
N SER A 72 -1.65 0.04 -4.57
CA SER A 72 -1.47 -0.27 -3.15
C SER A 72 -2.42 0.52 -2.26
N ASN A 73 -2.70 1.77 -2.60
CA ASN A 73 -3.74 2.56 -1.96
C ASN A 73 -4.09 3.75 -2.87
N SER A 74 -5.30 3.73 -3.43
CA SER A 74 -5.78 4.77 -4.34
C SER A 74 -6.49 5.93 -3.64
N SER A 75 -6.27 6.11 -2.32
CA SER A 75 -6.75 7.26 -1.56
C SER A 75 -6.32 8.57 -2.21
N PRO A 76 -7.27 9.43 -2.64
CA PRO A 76 -6.93 10.70 -3.31
C PRO A 76 -6.03 11.60 -2.45
N VAL A 77 -6.20 11.57 -1.12
CA VAL A 77 -5.40 12.33 -0.16
C VAL A 77 -3.94 11.90 -0.17
N VAL A 78 -3.66 10.59 -0.23
CA VAL A 78 -2.30 10.06 -0.31
C VAL A 78 -1.64 10.44 -1.64
N VAL A 79 -2.39 10.30 -2.73
CA VAL A 79 -1.91 10.66 -4.08
C VAL A 79 -1.59 12.16 -4.16
N GLU A 80 -2.44 13.04 -3.62
CA GLU A 80 -2.20 14.49 -3.65
C GLU A 80 -0.94 14.87 -2.85
N ILE A 81 -0.72 14.30 -1.67
CA ILE A 81 0.49 14.57 -0.87
C ILE A 81 1.74 14.08 -1.59
N LEU A 82 1.74 12.84 -2.10
CA LEU A 82 2.90 12.30 -2.82
C LEU A 82 3.19 13.08 -4.11
N ALA A 83 2.15 13.53 -4.81
CA ALA A 83 2.28 14.38 -5.99
C ALA A 83 2.88 15.75 -5.63
N ALA A 84 2.40 16.34 -4.53
CA ALA A 84 2.90 17.60 -4.02
C ALA A 84 4.39 17.50 -3.63
N LEU A 85 4.77 16.38 -3.02
CA LEU A 85 6.15 16.01 -2.68
C LEU A 85 7.00 15.60 -3.90
N GLY A 86 6.44 15.50 -5.11
CA GLY A 86 7.20 15.26 -6.35
C GLY A 86 7.53 13.79 -6.66
N THR A 87 6.83 12.85 -6.03
CA THR A 87 6.90 11.42 -6.34
C THR A 87 6.25 11.14 -7.71
N GLY A 88 6.80 10.21 -8.48
CA GLY A 88 6.16 9.71 -9.70
C GLY A 88 5.02 8.74 -9.38
N PHE A 89 4.31 8.24 -10.39
CA PHE A 89 3.20 7.32 -10.17
C PHE A 89 3.16 6.19 -11.17
N VAL A 90 2.84 4.99 -10.70
CA VAL A 90 2.58 3.82 -11.53
C VAL A 90 1.11 3.48 -11.44
N CYS A 91 0.46 3.54 -12.61
CA CYS A 91 -0.96 3.28 -12.77
C CYS A 91 -1.16 2.00 -13.59
N SER A 92 -2.20 1.25 -13.28
CA SER A 92 -2.54 -0.03 -13.94
C SER A 92 -3.83 0.08 -14.77
N ASN A 93 -4.69 1.04 -14.47
CA ASN A 93 -5.99 1.21 -15.12
C ASN A 93 -6.31 2.68 -15.39
N LYS A 94 -7.39 2.93 -16.14
CA LYS A 94 -7.82 4.29 -16.49
C LYS A 94 -8.22 5.13 -15.28
N HIS A 95 -8.85 4.55 -14.26
CA HIS A 95 -9.30 5.29 -13.08
C HIS A 95 -8.11 5.89 -12.31
N GLU A 96 -7.06 5.10 -12.10
CA GLU A 96 -5.81 5.56 -11.47
C GLU A 96 -5.13 6.66 -12.31
N LEU A 97 -5.13 6.51 -13.64
CA LEU A 97 -4.61 7.54 -14.54
C LEU A 97 -5.40 8.85 -14.43
N ASP A 98 -6.73 8.78 -14.41
CA ASP A 98 -7.61 9.95 -14.25
C ASP A 98 -7.38 10.61 -12.87
N LEU A 99 -7.21 9.81 -11.80
CA LEU A 99 -6.93 10.29 -10.44
C LEU A 99 -5.61 11.07 -10.37
N VAL A 100 -4.51 10.44 -10.80
CA VAL A 100 -3.17 11.04 -10.78
C VAL A 100 -3.11 12.29 -11.67
N LYS A 101 -3.76 12.25 -12.83
CA LYS A 101 -3.89 13.43 -13.71
C LYS A 101 -4.73 14.54 -13.08
N GLY A 102 -5.75 14.20 -12.31
CA GLY A 102 -6.59 15.16 -11.58
C GLY A 102 -5.78 16.06 -10.64
N PHE A 103 -4.67 15.55 -10.09
CA PHE A 103 -3.76 16.31 -9.23
C PHE A 103 -2.62 17.01 -9.96
N GLY A 104 -2.69 17.10 -11.30
CA GLY A 104 -1.73 17.89 -12.09
C GLY A 104 -0.37 17.24 -12.28
N VAL A 105 -0.24 15.93 -12.05
CA VAL A 105 1.03 15.21 -12.24
C VAL A 105 1.44 15.21 -13.72
N PRO A 106 2.68 15.63 -14.05
CA PRO A 106 3.15 15.70 -15.43
C PRO A 106 3.23 14.30 -16.05
N SER A 107 2.97 14.19 -17.36
CA SER A 107 2.90 12.86 -18.03
C SER A 107 4.21 12.08 -18.00
N GLN A 108 5.35 12.76 -17.86
CA GLN A 108 6.68 12.15 -17.74
C GLN A 108 6.90 11.44 -16.40
N ASP A 109 6.10 11.77 -15.38
CA ASP A 109 6.18 11.19 -14.04
C ASP A 109 5.08 10.12 -13.83
N ILE A 110 4.53 9.59 -14.93
CA ILE A 110 3.50 8.56 -14.90
C ILE A 110 3.92 7.37 -15.76
N ILE A 111 3.81 6.17 -15.19
CA ILE A 111 4.08 4.89 -15.86
C ILE A 111 2.78 4.11 -15.94
N LEU A 112 2.49 3.56 -17.12
CA LEU A 112 1.42 2.57 -17.27
C LEU A 112 2.01 1.17 -17.05
N GLY A 113 1.94 0.70 -15.80
CA GLY A 113 2.69 -0.45 -15.28
C GLY A 113 2.03 -1.83 -15.46
N GLY A 114 0.73 -1.89 -15.78
CA GLY A 114 0.03 -3.16 -15.95
C GLY A 114 0.57 -4.00 -17.11
N THR A 115 0.76 -5.30 -16.92
CA THR A 115 1.24 -6.23 -17.96
C THR A 115 0.16 -6.50 -19.01
N CYS A 116 -1.08 -6.74 -18.59
CA CYS A 116 -2.22 -7.02 -19.48
C CYS A 116 -3.07 -5.76 -19.74
N LYS A 117 -2.67 -4.91 -20.70
CA LYS A 117 -3.36 -3.63 -20.94
C LYS A 117 -4.52 -3.77 -21.90
N GLN A 118 -5.65 -3.16 -21.54
CA GLN A 118 -6.74 -2.93 -22.48
C GLN A 118 -6.31 -1.89 -23.54
N LEU A 119 -6.78 -2.06 -24.77
CA LEU A 119 -6.51 -1.10 -25.86
C LEU A 119 -6.99 0.31 -25.52
N SER A 120 -8.09 0.43 -24.77
CA SER A 120 -8.62 1.69 -24.25
C SER A 120 -7.60 2.41 -23.35
N HIS A 121 -6.90 1.69 -22.47
CA HIS A 121 -5.89 2.24 -21.57
C HIS A 121 -4.66 2.74 -22.35
N ILE A 122 -4.19 1.97 -23.35
CA ILE A 122 -3.06 2.37 -24.20
C ILE A 122 -3.40 3.63 -25.01
N LYS A 123 -4.60 3.67 -25.61
CA LYS A 123 -5.07 4.86 -26.36
C LYS A 123 -5.23 6.08 -25.45
N TYR A 124 -5.68 5.88 -24.21
CA TYR A 124 -5.76 6.96 -23.23
C TYR A 124 -4.36 7.48 -22.89
N ALA A 125 -3.39 6.60 -22.61
CA ALA A 125 -2.00 6.99 -22.36
C ALA A 125 -1.41 7.78 -23.54
N ALA A 126 -1.65 7.34 -24.78
CA ALA A 126 -1.25 8.07 -25.99
C ALA A 126 -1.88 9.47 -26.07
N LYS A 127 -3.20 9.58 -25.82
CA LYS A 127 -3.93 10.86 -25.84
C LYS A 127 -3.39 11.86 -24.81
N HIS A 128 -2.95 11.38 -23.66
CA HIS A 128 -2.46 12.19 -22.55
C HIS A 128 -0.92 12.30 -22.51
N ASN A 129 -0.23 11.91 -23.59
CA ASN A 129 1.24 11.96 -23.72
C ASN A 129 1.99 11.20 -22.61
N ILE A 130 1.40 10.13 -22.08
CA ILE A 130 2.07 9.23 -21.15
C ILE A 130 2.87 8.26 -22.00
N SER A 131 4.20 8.45 -22.03
CA SER A 131 5.06 7.73 -22.95
C SER A 131 5.56 6.40 -22.41
N LEU A 132 5.76 6.25 -21.09
CA LEU A 132 6.44 5.09 -20.51
C LEU A 132 5.45 3.96 -20.18
N LEU A 133 5.57 2.84 -20.89
CA LEU A 133 4.67 1.68 -20.78
C LEU A 133 5.48 0.41 -20.48
N VAL A 134 4.98 -0.43 -19.58
CA VAL A 134 5.59 -1.73 -19.27
C VAL A 134 5.07 -2.81 -20.23
N CYS A 135 5.94 -3.72 -20.67
CA CYS A 135 5.62 -4.82 -21.56
C CYS A 135 6.43 -6.07 -21.22
N ASP A 136 5.81 -7.24 -21.26
CA ASP A 136 6.46 -8.53 -20.95
C ASP A 136 6.25 -9.60 -22.04
N ASN A 137 5.51 -9.29 -23.11
CA ASN A 137 5.21 -10.26 -24.16
C ASN A 137 4.98 -9.61 -25.53
N GLU A 138 5.08 -10.41 -26.59
CA GLU A 138 5.02 -9.94 -27.98
C GLU A 138 3.62 -9.42 -28.39
N VAL A 139 2.56 -9.97 -27.79
CA VAL A 139 1.18 -9.56 -28.08
C VAL A 139 0.94 -8.14 -27.56
N GLU A 140 1.38 -7.84 -26.34
CA GLU A 140 1.35 -6.49 -25.77
C GLU A 140 2.18 -5.52 -26.59
N LEU A 141 3.37 -5.92 -27.04
CA LEU A 141 4.22 -5.09 -27.89
C LEU A 141 3.50 -4.68 -29.19
N ARG A 142 2.81 -5.61 -29.85
CA ARG A 142 1.97 -5.30 -31.03
C ARG A 142 0.81 -4.36 -30.71
N LYS A 143 0.18 -4.49 -29.54
CA LYS A 143 -0.89 -3.56 -29.11
C LYS A 143 -0.34 -2.15 -28.94
N ILE A 144 0.84 -2.02 -28.32
CA ILE A 144 1.53 -0.74 -28.13
C ILE A 144 1.90 -0.14 -29.48
N ALA A 145 2.53 -0.89 -30.38
CA ALA A 145 2.88 -0.43 -31.73
C ALA A 145 1.68 0.14 -32.49
N ARG A 146 0.52 -0.52 -32.36
CA ARG A 146 -0.71 -0.08 -33.05
C ARG A 146 -1.36 1.16 -32.42
N CYS A 147 -1.38 1.26 -31.09
CA CYS A 147 -2.19 2.26 -30.39
C CYS A 147 -1.38 3.46 -29.88
N HIS A 148 -0.09 3.29 -29.64
CA HIS A 148 0.83 4.29 -29.13
C HIS A 148 2.23 4.10 -29.71
N PRO A 149 2.43 4.39 -31.01
CA PRO A 149 3.70 4.14 -31.71
C PRO A 149 4.86 5.00 -31.19
N LYS A 150 4.58 6.06 -30.42
CA LYS A 150 5.59 6.93 -29.79
C LYS A 150 5.87 6.54 -28.34
N ALA A 151 5.34 5.42 -27.88
CA ALA A 151 5.61 4.93 -26.53
C ALA A 151 7.09 4.55 -26.37
N LYS A 152 7.60 4.81 -25.17
CA LYS A 152 8.83 4.26 -24.62
C LYS A 152 8.47 3.00 -23.84
N VAL A 153 9.11 1.88 -24.15
CA VAL A 153 8.79 0.59 -23.55
C VAL A 153 9.83 0.21 -22.50
N LEU A 154 9.35 -0.21 -21.32
CA LEU A 154 10.14 -0.94 -20.33
C LEU A 154 9.83 -2.43 -20.45
N LEU A 155 10.86 -3.26 -20.66
CA LEU A 155 10.69 -4.71 -20.66
C LEU A 155 10.67 -5.22 -19.23
N LEU A 156 9.60 -5.92 -18.85
CA LEU A 156 9.51 -6.58 -17.54
C LEU A 156 10.26 -7.90 -17.59
N LEU A 157 11.40 -7.93 -16.93
CA LEU A 157 12.23 -9.11 -16.69
C LEU A 157 11.70 -9.90 -15.50
N ARG A 158 11.63 -11.21 -15.67
CA ARG A 158 11.31 -12.15 -14.58
C ARG A 158 12.53 -12.30 -13.68
N SER A 159 12.35 -12.08 -12.38
CA SER A 159 13.37 -12.36 -11.37
C SER A 159 13.10 -13.72 -10.72
N GLU A 160 14.16 -14.48 -10.46
CA GLU A 160 14.10 -15.68 -9.62
C GLU A 160 14.03 -15.24 -8.15
N SER A 161 12.81 -15.01 -7.65
CA SER A 161 12.58 -14.75 -6.22
C SER A 161 12.39 -16.04 -5.45
N CYS A 162 13.05 -16.17 -4.30
CA CYS A 162 13.01 -17.34 -3.40
C CYS A 162 11.67 -17.52 -2.65
N CYS A 163 10.57 -16.94 -3.12
CA CYS A 163 9.26 -17.14 -2.49
C CYS A 163 8.74 -18.53 -2.89
N GLU A 164 9.12 -19.56 -2.12
CA GLU A 164 8.73 -20.97 -2.29
C GLU A 164 7.23 -21.24 -2.01
N ARG A 165 6.35 -20.24 -2.16
CA ARG A 165 4.92 -20.43 -1.92
C ARG A 165 4.16 -20.60 -3.23
N GLU A 166 3.85 -21.88 -3.43
CA GLU A 166 2.97 -22.50 -4.42
C GLU A 166 3.51 -22.59 -5.86
N GLU A 167 3.68 -23.83 -6.32
CA GLU A 167 4.06 -24.27 -7.67
C GLU A 167 3.04 -23.89 -8.77
N THR A 168 2.03 -23.07 -8.46
CA THR A 168 0.84 -22.82 -9.31
C THR A 168 0.74 -21.40 -9.85
N VAL A 169 1.52 -20.43 -9.37
CA VAL A 169 1.49 -19.05 -9.89
C VAL A 169 2.53 -18.90 -10.99
N ILE A 170 2.07 -18.74 -12.24
CA ILE A 170 2.97 -18.41 -13.36
C ILE A 170 3.54 -17.00 -13.10
N PRO A 171 4.85 -16.86 -12.87
CA PRO A 171 5.44 -15.55 -12.57
C PRO A 171 5.34 -14.64 -13.78
N PHE A 172 4.92 -13.39 -13.56
CA PHE A 172 4.94 -12.34 -14.58
C PHE A 172 6.39 -12.01 -15.00
N GLY A 173 6.55 -11.54 -16.24
CA GLY A 173 7.85 -11.15 -16.80
C GLY A 173 8.42 -12.14 -17.80
N SER A 174 9.37 -11.65 -18.58
CA SER A 174 10.09 -12.40 -19.62
C SER A 174 11.40 -12.99 -19.08
N THR A 175 11.81 -14.14 -19.61
CA THR A 175 13.17 -14.64 -19.39
C THR A 175 14.18 -13.81 -20.18
N LEU A 176 15.48 -13.92 -19.87
CA LEU A 176 16.55 -13.27 -20.66
C LEU A 176 16.46 -13.63 -22.15
N ARG A 177 16.12 -14.89 -22.47
CA ARG A 177 15.93 -15.36 -23.85
C ARG A 177 14.74 -14.67 -24.51
N ASP A 178 13.62 -14.56 -23.79
CA ASP A 178 12.42 -13.90 -24.31
C ASP A 178 12.65 -12.40 -24.48
N CYS A 179 13.37 -11.75 -23.57
CA CYS A 179 13.76 -10.34 -23.68
C CYS A 179 14.53 -10.07 -24.97
N ARG A 180 15.50 -10.92 -25.35
CA ARG A 180 16.21 -10.81 -26.64
C ARG A 180 15.24 -10.83 -27.83
N HIS A 181 14.32 -11.79 -27.84
CA HIS A 181 13.29 -11.89 -28.88
C HIS A 181 12.37 -10.66 -28.91
N LEU A 182 11.96 -10.15 -27.73
CA LEU A 182 11.13 -8.94 -27.63
C LEU A 182 11.84 -7.69 -28.14
N LEU A 183 13.13 -7.54 -27.88
CA LEU A 183 13.94 -6.43 -28.41
C LEU A 183 14.01 -6.49 -29.94
N GLU A 184 14.25 -7.67 -30.52
CA GLU A 184 14.26 -7.87 -31.97
C GLU A 184 12.91 -7.52 -32.59
N ARG A 185 11.80 -7.98 -31.99
CA ARG A 185 10.44 -7.63 -32.43
C ARG A 185 10.11 -6.16 -32.24
N ALA A 186 10.60 -5.52 -31.18
CA ALA A 186 10.38 -4.09 -30.97
C ALA A 186 11.00 -3.27 -32.09
N ARG A 187 12.20 -3.68 -32.54
CA ARG A 187 12.90 -3.04 -33.66
C ARG A 187 12.14 -3.21 -34.97
N GLU A 188 11.65 -4.41 -35.27
CA GLU A 188 10.80 -4.66 -36.45
C GLU A 188 9.52 -3.81 -36.42
N LEU A 189 8.92 -3.64 -35.24
CA LEU A 189 7.71 -2.83 -35.04
C LEU A 189 7.99 -1.33 -34.94
N SER A 190 9.25 -0.90 -35.08
CA SER A 190 9.68 0.50 -34.92
C SER A 190 9.27 1.12 -33.57
N LEU A 191 9.21 0.30 -32.52
CA LEU A 191 9.00 0.74 -31.14
C LEU A 191 10.33 1.07 -30.47
N HIS A 192 10.30 2.00 -29.55
CA HIS A 192 11.47 2.40 -28.79
C HIS A 192 11.47 1.73 -27.42
N VAL A 193 12.37 0.76 -27.23
CA VAL A 193 12.65 0.20 -25.90
C VAL A 193 13.65 1.11 -25.21
N THR A 194 13.31 1.56 -24.01
CA THR A 194 14.07 2.55 -23.24
C THR A 194 14.72 1.93 -22.01
N GLY A 195 14.32 0.72 -21.62
CA GLY A 195 14.75 0.21 -20.33
C GLY A 195 14.20 -1.14 -19.94
N VAL A 196 14.55 -1.52 -18.71
CA VAL A 196 14.17 -2.79 -18.10
C VAL A 196 13.55 -2.52 -16.75
N LYS A 197 12.53 -3.31 -16.43
CA LYS A 197 11.88 -3.38 -15.14
C LYS A 197 12.03 -4.78 -14.59
N PHE A 198 12.24 -4.92 -13.30
CA PHE A 198 12.01 -6.19 -12.60
C PHE A 198 11.17 -5.94 -11.35
N ASN A 199 10.64 -7.00 -10.74
CA ASN A 199 9.90 -6.87 -9.49
C ASN A 199 10.28 -7.99 -8.54
N ILE A 200 10.78 -7.61 -7.36
CA ILE A 200 10.97 -8.51 -6.23
C ILE A 200 9.73 -8.38 -5.34
N PRO A 201 9.06 -9.48 -4.95
CA PRO A 201 7.96 -9.41 -4.00
C PRO A 201 8.41 -8.80 -2.66
N SER A 202 7.57 -7.99 -2.02
CA SER A 202 7.88 -7.40 -0.70
C SER A 202 8.04 -8.45 0.41
N CYS A 203 7.48 -9.65 0.22
CA CYS A 203 7.66 -10.78 1.14
C CYS A 203 9.02 -11.49 0.99
N CYS A 204 9.81 -11.17 -0.04
CA CYS A 204 11.13 -11.75 -0.25
C CYS A 204 12.12 -11.20 0.78
N GLN A 205 12.62 -12.07 1.65
CA GLN A 205 13.60 -11.73 2.69
C GLN A 205 15.06 -11.73 2.18
N ASP A 206 15.31 -12.28 0.98
CA ASP A 206 16.65 -12.29 0.39
C ASP A 206 16.95 -10.98 -0.35
N ALA A 207 17.67 -10.06 0.29
CA ALA A 207 18.13 -8.82 -0.33
C ALA A 207 19.02 -9.06 -1.57
N GLN A 208 19.73 -10.18 -1.66
CA GLN A 208 20.58 -10.51 -2.81
C GLN A 208 19.76 -10.78 -4.09
N ALA A 209 18.45 -11.00 -3.98
CA ALA A 209 17.57 -11.09 -5.13
C ALA A 209 17.60 -9.81 -5.98
N PHE A 210 17.71 -8.65 -5.35
CA PHE A 210 17.89 -7.37 -6.05
C PHE A 210 19.21 -7.33 -6.83
N SER A 211 20.33 -7.75 -6.22
CA SER A 211 21.63 -7.80 -6.90
C SER A 211 21.61 -8.68 -8.15
N ARG A 212 21.01 -9.87 -8.05
CA ARG A 212 20.87 -10.79 -9.19
C ARG A 212 20.02 -10.18 -10.29
N ALA A 213 18.88 -9.58 -9.93
CA ALA A 213 17.99 -8.93 -10.90
C ALA A 213 18.65 -7.74 -11.60
N VAL A 214 19.48 -6.95 -10.92
CA VAL A 214 20.25 -5.86 -11.55
C VAL A 214 21.30 -6.40 -12.53
N SER A 215 21.99 -7.49 -12.17
CA SER A 215 22.91 -8.16 -13.09
C SER A 215 22.21 -8.65 -14.36
N ASP A 216 21.06 -9.30 -14.21
CA ASP A 216 20.26 -9.76 -15.35
C ASP A 216 19.72 -8.59 -16.18
N ALA A 217 19.32 -7.49 -15.53
CA ALA A 217 18.91 -6.27 -16.20
C ALA A 217 20.07 -5.71 -17.05
N ARG A 218 21.32 -5.70 -16.54
CA ARG A 218 22.49 -5.28 -17.31
C ARG A 218 22.65 -6.10 -18.59
N CYS A 219 22.46 -7.41 -18.52
CA CYS A 219 22.51 -8.26 -19.73
C CYS A 219 21.46 -7.83 -20.77
N VAL A 220 20.24 -7.48 -20.35
CA VAL A 220 19.20 -7.00 -21.28
C VAL A 220 19.52 -5.60 -21.82
N PHE A 221 20.13 -4.74 -21.01
CA PHE A 221 20.64 -3.45 -21.49
C PHE A 221 21.70 -3.62 -22.58
N ASP A 222 22.68 -4.52 -22.39
CA ASP A 222 23.71 -4.82 -23.40
C ASP A 222 23.07 -5.33 -24.70
N MET A 223 22.12 -6.26 -24.60
CA MET A 223 21.37 -6.74 -25.77
C MET A 223 20.58 -5.62 -26.46
N GLY A 224 20.03 -4.68 -25.71
CA GLY A 224 19.30 -3.52 -26.24
C GLY A 224 20.23 -2.58 -27.01
N GLU A 225 21.36 -2.24 -26.42
CA GLU A 225 22.40 -1.38 -27.02
C GLU A 225 22.98 -2.02 -28.30
N GLU A 226 23.27 -3.33 -28.29
CA GLU A 226 23.68 -4.09 -29.48
C GLU A 226 22.68 -3.97 -30.64
N LEU A 227 21.39 -3.93 -30.32
CA LEU A 227 20.31 -3.83 -31.31
C LEU A 227 20.03 -2.38 -31.74
N GLY A 228 20.70 -1.40 -31.12
CA GLY A 228 20.62 0.02 -31.43
C GLY A 228 19.60 0.81 -30.60
N PHE A 229 19.14 0.27 -29.47
CA PHE A 229 18.25 0.99 -28.57
C PHE A 229 19.01 1.94 -27.63
N GLU A 230 18.41 3.08 -27.32
CA GLU A 230 18.92 4.02 -26.30
C GLU A 230 18.33 3.65 -24.95
N MET A 231 19.06 2.82 -24.21
CA MET A 231 18.65 2.34 -22.90
C MET A 231 18.99 3.37 -21.82
N SER A 232 17.98 3.93 -21.15
CA SER A 232 18.13 5.06 -20.23
C SER A 232 17.30 4.97 -18.95
N VAL A 233 16.49 3.92 -18.76
CA VAL A 233 15.67 3.75 -17.56
C VAL A 233 15.81 2.35 -16.97
N LEU A 234 16.19 2.25 -15.70
CA LEU A 234 16.14 1.02 -14.93
C LEU A 234 15.07 1.16 -13.85
N ASP A 235 14.12 0.23 -13.82
CA ASP A 235 13.09 0.15 -12.78
C ASP A 235 13.33 -1.08 -11.89
N VAL A 236 13.66 -0.82 -10.61
CA VAL A 236 13.98 -1.86 -9.62
C VAL A 236 12.75 -2.44 -8.92
N GLY A 237 11.54 -2.00 -9.30
CA GLY A 237 10.28 -2.54 -8.78
C GLY A 237 9.95 -2.10 -7.36
N GLY A 238 9.02 -2.80 -6.72
CA GLY A 238 8.35 -2.32 -5.50
C GLY A 238 8.59 -3.10 -4.22
N GLY A 239 9.55 -4.03 -4.19
CA GLY A 239 9.80 -5.00 -3.10
C GLY A 239 10.27 -4.40 -1.78
N PHE A 240 9.55 -3.40 -1.25
CA PHE A 240 9.83 -2.69 -0.01
C PHE A 240 8.67 -2.91 0.96
N ASP A 241 8.94 -3.57 2.08
CA ASP A 241 7.90 -4.03 3.03
C ASP A 241 7.37 -2.91 3.95
N GLY A 242 8.01 -1.73 3.92
CA GLY A 242 7.67 -0.59 4.78
C GLY A 242 8.41 -0.56 6.10
N SER A 243 9.24 -1.55 6.40
CA SER A 243 10.18 -1.47 7.52
C SER A 243 11.39 -0.61 7.14
N GLU A 244 11.94 0.08 8.15
CA GLU A 244 13.13 0.90 7.97
C GLU A 244 14.39 0.04 7.80
N ALA A 245 14.47 -1.07 8.53
CA ALA A 245 15.59 -2.00 8.47
C ALA A 245 15.73 -2.62 7.08
N GLN A 246 14.61 -3.05 6.46
CA GLN A 246 14.63 -3.64 5.12
C GLN A 246 15.05 -2.63 4.06
N LEU A 247 14.61 -1.37 4.15
CA LEU A 247 15.06 -0.33 3.22
C LEU A 247 16.59 -0.14 3.30
N ASP A 248 17.14 -0.11 4.51
CA ASP A 248 18.58 0.08 4.72
C ASP A 248 19.38 -1.14 4.20
N GLU A 249 18.89 -2.37 4.43
CA GLU A 249 19.50 -3.61 3.94
C GLU A 249 19.48 -3.70 2.40
N VAL A 250 18.33 -3.39 1.79
CA VAL A 250 18.19 -3.35 0.33
C VAL A 250 19.13 -2.30 -0.26
N ASN A 251 19.22 -1.10 0.34
CA ASN A 251 20.13 -0.05 -0.13
C ASN A 251 21.61 -0.48 -0.06
N GLN A 252 22.03 -1.08 1.06
CA GLN A 252 23.40 -1.58 1.23
C GLN A 252 23.78 -2.63 0.19
N THR A 253 22.80 -3.44 -0.22
CA THR A 253 22.97 -4.48 -1.23
C THR A 253 22.93 -3.91 -2.65
N LEU A 254 22.00 -3.00 -2.92
CA LEU A 254 21.70 -2.50 -4.26
C LEU A 254 22.71 -1.42 -4.72
N LYS A 255 23.12 -0.52 -3.82
CA LYS A 255 23.99 0.62 -4.17
C LYS A 255 25.32 0.21 -4.82
N PRO A 256 26.11 -0.74 -4.29
CA PRO A 256 27.36 -1.16 -4.93
C PRO A 256 27.15 -1.76 -6.33
N VAL A 257 26.05 -2.48 -6.51
CA VAL A 257 25.72 -3.15 -7.77
C VAL A 257 25.24 -2.14 -8.82
N LEU A 258 24.46 -1.14 -8.41
CA LEU A 258 24.08 -0.01 -9.27
C LEU A 258 25.30 0.83 -9.66
N ASP A 259 26.18 1.17 -8.72
CA ASP A 259 27.40 1.93 -9.01
C ASP A 259 28.32 1.18 -10.00
N MET A 260 28.31 -0.16 -9.96
CA MET A 260 29.10 -1.00 -10.86
C MET A 260 28.50 -1.14 -12.25
N TYR A 261 27.20 -1.45 -12.37
CA TYR A 261 26.56 -1.76 -13.66
C TYR A 261 25.87 -0.57 -14.33
N PHE A 262 25.47 0.43 -13.54
CA PHE A 262 24.67 1.58 -13.96
C PHE A 262 25.17 2.89 -13.30
N PRO A 263 26.45 3.26 -13.47
CA PRO A 263 27.02 4.43 -12.79
C PRO A 263 26.32 5.73 -13.23
N LEU A 264 26.19 6.69 -12.31
CA LEU A 264 25.53 7.98 -12.54
C LEU A 264 26.09 8.77 -13.74
N SER A 265 27.36 8.53 -14.12
CA SER A 265 28.01 9.14 -15.29
C SER A 265 27.35 8.78 -16.61
N THR A 266 26.57 7.69 -16.67
CA THR A 266 25.80 7.28 -17.86
C THR A 266 24.60 8.17 -18.12
N GLY A 267 24.15 8.98 -17.14
CA GLY A 267 22.93 9.79 -17.24
C GLY A 267 21.64 8.96 -17.20
N LEU A 268 21.72 7.68 -16.82
CA LEU A 268 20.60 6.76 -16.70
C LEU A 268 19.70 7.12 -15.51
N SER A 269 18.38 7.01 -15.69
CA SER A 269 17.41 7.23 -14.63
C SER A 269 17.07 5.91 -13.94
N ILE A 270 17.37 5.81 -12.65
CA ILE A 270 16.99 4.66 -11.83
C ILE A 270 15.71 5.02 -11.06
N ILE A 271 14.70 4.17 -11.19
CA ILE A 271 13.40 4.34 -10.53
C ILE A 271 13.04 3.10 -9.73
N ALA A 272 12.13 3.25 -8.78
CA ALA A 272 11.51 2.15 -8.05
C ALA A 272 10.01 2.37 -7.95
N GLU A 273 9.27 1.31 -7.64
CA GLU A 273 7.81 1.31 -7.50
C GLU A 273 7.30 1.05 -6.07
N PRO A 274 7.79 1.75 -5.02
CA PRO A 274 7.33 1.55 -3.65
C PRO A 274 5.82 1.86 -3.51
N GLY A 275 5.05 0.85 -3.12
CA GLY A 275 3.63 0.98 -2.79
C GLY A 275 3.41 0.83 -1.28
N VAL A 276 3.46 -0.42 -0.81
CA VAL A 276 3.32 -0.83 0.61
C VAL A 276 4.18 0.03 1.53
N TYR A 277 5.41 0.34 1.13
CA TYR A 277 6.36 1.17 1.86
C TYR A 277 5.79 2.50 2.37
N TYR A 278 5.00 3.21 1.56
CA TYR A 278 4.47 4.51 1.93
C TYR A 278 3.26 4.41 2.85
N VAL A 279 2.39 3.44 2.61
CA VAL A 279 1.02 3.47 3.13
C VAL A 279 0.76 2.44 4.21
N SER A 280 1.47 1.31 4.24
CA SER A 280 1.20 0.20 5.17
C SER A 280 1.02 0.70 6.60
N SER A 281 2.09 1.24 7.21
CA SER A 281 2.09 1.74 8.59
C SER A 281 1.35 3.07 8.79
N ALA A 282 0.83 3.70 7.72
CA ALA A 282 0.16 4.99 7.82
C ALA A 282 -1.32 4.83 8.21
N PHE A 283 -1.93 3.66 8.02
CA PHE A 283 -3.34 3.43 8.30
C PHE A 283 -3.52 2.43 9.44
N THR A 284 -4.45 2.75 10.33
CA THR A 284 -4.97 1.84 11.36
C THR A 284 -6.45 1.61 11.10
N LEU A 285 -6.86 0.35 11.03
CA LEU A 285 -8.26 -0.06 10.89
C LEU A 285 -8.85 -0.36 12.27
N ALA A 286 -9.96 0.28 12.61
CA ALA A 286 -10.75 0.00 13.79
C ALA A 286 -12.01 -0.76 13.39
N MET A 287 -12.23 -1.92 14.02
CA MET A 287 -13.38 -2.79 13.76
C MET A 287 -14.14 -3.11 15.03
N ASN A 288 -15.44 -3.36 14.87
CA ASN A 288 -16.33 -3.72 15.97
C ASN A 288 -16.65 -5.22 15.95
N ILE A 289 -16.66 -5.84 17.13
CA ILE A 289 -17.14 -7.22 17.29
C ILE A 289 -18.66 -7.22 17.25
N ILE A 290 -19.23 -7.87 16.24
CA ILE A 290 -20.68 -7.97 16.03
C ILE A 290 -21.28 -9.28 16.53
N ALA A 291 -20.49 -10.35 16.61
CA ALA A 291 -20.92 -11.60 17.23
C ALA A 291 -19.74 -12.32 17.90
N LYS A 292 -20.07 -13.15 18.88
CA LYS A 292 -19.14 -13.99 19.63
C LYS A 292 -19.72 -15.39 19.75
N LYS A 293 -18.89 -16.41 19.57
CA LYS A 293 -19.20 -17.80 19.94
C LYS A 293 -18.09 -18.33 20.83
N SER A 294 -18.46 -19.05 21.87
CA SER A 294 -17.53 -19.86 22.66
C SER A 294 -17.61 -21.30 22.17
N VAL A 295 -16.45 -21.90 21.92
CA VAL A 295 -16.34 -23.31 21.60
C VAL A 295 -15.60 -23.97 22.76
N ALA A 296 -16.31 -24.85 23.49
CA ALA A 296 -15.66 -25.73 24.45
C ALA A 296 -14.83 -26.74 23.66
N ARG A 297 -13.57 -26.98 24.06
CA ARG A 297 -12.75 -28.06 23.50
C ARG A 297 -13.24 -29.42 23.99
N ASP A 298 -14.36 -29.88 23.43
CA ASP A 298 -14.96 -31.18 23.75
C ASP A 298 -15.16 -32.06 22.50
N PHE A 299 -14.30 -31.99 21.48
CA PHE A 299 -14.46 -32.86 20.30
C PHE A 299 -13.15 -33.34 19.67
N SER A 300 -12.44 -34.21 20.41
CA SER A 300 -11.61 -35.26 19.79
C SER A 300 -12.01 -36.64 20.29
N GLY A 301 -13.27 -37.02 20.11
CA GLY A 301 -13.71 -38.43 19.98
C GLY A 301 -13.30 -39.45 21.05
N GLN A 302 -12.82 -39.04 22.22
CA GLN A 302 -12.53 -39.94 23.34
C GLN A 302 -13.46 -39.59 24.49
N ALA A 303 -14.31 -40.55 24.84
CA ALA A 303 -15.14 -40.49 26.02
C ALA A 303 -14.24 -40.51 27.26
N HIS A 304 -13.90 -39.33 27.78
CA HIS A 304 -13.32 -39.20 29.11
C HIS A 304 -14.29 -38.43 30.00
N ASN A 305 -14.66 -39.10 31.09
CA ASN A 305 -15.42 -38.53 32.19
C ASN A 305 -14.55 -37.53 32.97
N ALA A 306 -15.16 -36.40 33.31
CA ALA A 306 -14.69 -35.26 34.11
C ALA A 306 -13.95 -34.15 33.34
N LEU A 307 -14.59 -32.97 33.32
CA LEU A 307 -14.04 -31.68 32.89
C LEU A 307 -12.73 -31.39 33.65
N SER A 308 -11.67 -31.05 32.93
CA SER A 308 -10.38 -30.68 33.49
C SER A 308 -10.20 -29.17 33.45
N ALA A 309 -9.46 -28.59 34.39
CA ALA A 309 -9.12 -27.16 34.43
C ALA A 309 -8.28 -26.67 33.21
N ASN A 310 -8.03 -27.53 32.23
CA ASN A 310 -7.33 -27.25 30.97
C ASN A 310 -8.27 -27.16 29.75
N ASP A 311 -9.59 -27.19 29.95
CA ASP A 311 -10.59 -26.96 28.91
C ASP A 311 -10.74 -25.44 28.66
N GLU A 312 -9.66 -24.78 28.24
CA GLU A 312 -9.72 -23.34 27.94
C GLU A 312 -10.67 -23.10 26.76
N PRO A 313 -11.64 -22.18 26.89
CA PRO A 313 -12.59 -21.87 25.83
C PRO A 313 -11.85 -21.24 24.64
N GLU A 314 -12.19 -21.68 23.43
CA GLU A 314 -11.77 -21.00 22.21
C GLU A 314 -12.87 -20.02 21.80
N PHE A 315 -12.50 -18.77 21.55
CA PHE A 315 -13.46 -17.74 21.15
C PHE A 315 -13.41 -17.48 19.65
N LEU A 316 -14.59 -17.47 19.03
CA LEU A 316 -14.77 -17.03 17.65
C LEU A 316 -15.43 -15.67 17.68
N TYR A 317 -14.72 -14.65 17.21
CA TYR A 317 -15.25 -13.29 17.09
C TYR A 317 -15.54 -12.97 15.63
N TYR A 318 -16.75 -12.51 15.36
CA TYR A 318 -17.17 -12.01 14.05
C TYR A 318 -17.14 -10.49 14.06
N MET A 319 -16.50 -9.92 13.06
CA MET A 319 -16.27 -8.48 12.89
C MET A 319 -17.16 -7.91 11.79
N ASN A 320 -17.32 -6.60 11.79
CA ASN A 320 -18.12 -5.87 10.80
C ASN A 320 -17.40 -5.60 9.46
N ASP A 321 -16.18 -6.10 9.28
CA ASP A 321 -15.43 -6.10 8.03
C ASP A 321 -14.55 -7.37 7.97
N GLY A 322 -14.14 -7.78 6.77
CA GLY A 322 -13.58 -9.11 6.50
C GLY A 322 -12.73 -9.19 5.23
N VAL A 323 -12.51 -10.41 4.74
CA VAL A 323 -11.67 -10.68 3.56
C VAL A 323 -12.27 -10.15 2.26
N TYR A 324 -13.58 -9.93 2.21
CA TYR A 324 -14.25 -9.33 1.05
C TYR A 324 -14.24 -7.79 1.07
N GLY A 325 -13.69 -7.19 2.12
CA GLY A 325 -13.50 -5.75 2.26
C GLY A 325 -12.03 -5.43 2.52
N SER A 326 -11.74 -4.91 3.71
CA SER A 326 -10.39 -4.39 4.04
C SER A 326 -9.30 -5.46 4.14
N PHE A 327 -9.64 -6.75 4.19
CA PHE A 327 -8.67 -7.85 4.25
C PHE A 327 -8.55 -8.65 2.95
N ALA A 328 -8.95 -8.07 1.81
CA ALA A 328 -8.84 -8.72 0.49
C ALA A 328 -7.42 -9.20 0.16
N GLY A 329 -6.38 -8.55 0.68
CA GLY A 329 -4.98 -8.98 0.55
C GLY A 329 -4.75 -10.42 1.04
N LYS A 330 -5.52 -10.90 2.04
CA LYS A 330 -5.42 -12.28 2.53
C LYS A 330 -5.73 -13.31 1.44
N LEU A 331 -6.75 -13.04 0.62
CA LEU A 331 -7.12 -13.92 -0.51
C LEU A 331 -6.09 -13.87 -1.65
N LEU A 332 -5.30 -12.79 -1.70
CA LEU A 332 -4.27 -12.56 -2.72
C LEU A 332 -2.88 -13.01 -2.27
N CYS A 333 -2.79 -13.77 -1.16
CA CYS A 333 -1.54 -14.24 -0.56
C CYS A 333 -0.58 -13.10 -0.13
N GLU A 334 -1.13 -11.92 0.22
CA GLU A 334 -0.38 -10.86 0.89
C GLU A 334 -0.37 -11.13 2.40
N ASP A 335 0.62 -11.90 2.85
CA ASP A 335 0.63 -12.63 4.14
C ASP A 335 0.76 -11.81 5.43
N SER A 336 0.77 -10.47 5.38
CA SER A 336 1.03 -9.67 6.57
C SER A 336 -0.23 -8.98 7.11
N ILE A 337 -1.19 -9.75 7.63
CA ILE A 337 -2.19 -9.17 8.53
C ILE A 337 -1.48 -8.89 9.86
N SER A 338 -1.44 -7.62 10.26
CA SER A 338 -0.88 -7.25 11.57
C SER A 338 -1.63 -7.95 12.69
N MET A 339 -0.93 -8.30 13.77
CA MET A 339 -1.61 -8.83 14.95
C MET A 339 -2.64 -7.81 15.48
N PRO A 340 -3.88 -8.26 15.76
CA PRO A 340 -4.91 -7.39 16.30
C PRO A 340 -4.56 -6.95 17.72
N SER A 341 -4.93 -5.73 18.09
CA SER A 341 -4.91 -5.28 19.48
C SER A 341 -6.30 -4.87 19.94
N ALA A 342 -6.66 -5.21 21.17
CA ALA A 342 -7.90 -4.74 21.78
C ALA A 342 -7.77 -3.24 22.12
N HIS A 343 -8.82 -2.47 21.82
CA HIS A 343 -8.85 -1.05 22.16
C HIS A 343 -8.91 -0.81 23.69
N LYS A 344 -9.67 -1.67 24.39
CA LYS A 344 -9.81 -1.61 25.85
C LYS A 344 -8.45 -1.79 26.52
N GLU A 345 -8.19 -1.03 27.59
CA GLU A 345 -7.01 -1.28 28.43
C GLU A 345 -7.15 -2.66 29.09
N VAL A 346 -6.36 -3.61 28.61
CA VAL A 346 -6.22 -4.95 29.17
C VAL A 346 -5.17 -4.86 30.27
N SER A 347 -5.54 -5.17 31.51
CA SER A 347 -4.54 -5.31 32.57
C SER A 347 -3.58 -6.45 32.20
N ALA A 348 -2.28 -6.31 32.53
CA ALA A 348 -1.29 -7.36 32.29
C ALA A 348 -1.62 -8.70 32.99
N GLU A 349 -2.57 -8.69 33.92
CA GLU A 349 -3.04 -9.85 34.69
C GLU A 349 -4.31 -10.50 34.10
N GLU A 350 -4.92 -9.94 33.04
CA GLU A 350 -6.11 -10.55 32.42
C GLU A 350 -5.74 -11.82 31.62
N PRO A 351 -6.50 -12.92 31.74
CA PRO A 351 -6.22 -14.16 31.03
C PRO A 351 -6.42 -13.98 29.52
N LEU A 352 -5.48 -14.53 28.74
CA LEU A 352 -5.55 -14.56 27.29
C LEU A 352 -6.08 -15.92 26.83
N PHE A 353 -6.92 -15.91 25.80
CA PHE A 353 -7.56 -17.09 25.24
C PHE A 353 -7.24 -17.24 23.76
N SER A 354 -7.13 -18.49 23.31
CA SER A 354 -7.08 -18.82 21.89
C SER A 354 -8.34 -18.29 21.20
N SER A 355 -8.15 -17.46 20.19
CA SER A 355 -9.23 -16.78 19.48
C SER A 355 -9.03 -16.84 17.97
N SER A 356 -10.14 -16.87 17.22
CA SER A 356 -10.14 -16.69 15.76
C SER A 356 -11.05 -15.53 15.38
N LEU A 357 -10.65 -14.77 14.36
CA LEU A 357 -11.35 -13.58 13.89
C LEU A 357 -11.91 -13.82 12.50
N TRP A 358 -13.19 -13.53 12.34
CA TRP A 358 -13.98 -13.78 11.15
C TRP A 358 -14.64 -12.49 10.68
N GLY A 359 -14.83 -12.34 9.38
CA GLY A 359 -15.62 -11.26 8.82
C GLY A 359 -17.13 -11.54 8.91
N PRO A 360 -17.95 -10.65 8.32
CA PRO A 360 -19.40 -10.67 8.49
C PRO A 360 -20.13 -11.65 7.55
N SER A 361 -19.47 -12.23 6.54
CA SER A 361 -20.17 -13.01 5.49
C SER A 361 -20.63 -14.39 5.95
N ALA A 362 -20.09 -14.89 7.08
CA ALA A 362 -20.32 -16.23 7.61
C ALA A 362 -19.98 -17.37 6.63
N ASP A 363 -19.05 -17.15 5.70
CA ASP A 363 -18.44 -18.22 4.90
C ASP A 363 -17.06 -18.62 5.44
N ASP A 364 -16.60 -19.80 5.03
CA ASP A 364 -15.35 -20.40 5.52
C ASP A 364 -14.08 -19.67 5.00
N LEU A 365 -14.20 -18.86 3.95
CA LEU A 365 -13.09 -18.08 3.39
C LEU A 365 -12.92 -16.75 4.12
N ASP A 366 -13.99 -16.22 4.74
CA ASP A 366 -14.03 -14.99 5.52
C ASP A 366 -13.45 -15.14 6.93
N GLN A 367 -12.45 -16.01 7.05
CA GLN A 367 -11.59 -16.05 8.22
C GLN A 367 -10.50 -15.01 8.04
N VAL A 368 -10.42 -14.00 8.90
CA VAL A 368 -9.38 -12.95 8.84
C VAL A 368 -8.13 -13.39 9.59
N VAL A 369 -8.26 -13.83 10.84
CA VAL A 369 -7.15 -14.35 11.65
C VAL A 369 -7.50 -15.75 12.12
N GLU A 370 -6.69 -16.73 11.73
CA GLU A 370 -6.94 -18.13 12.07
C GLU A 370 -6.77 -18.37 13.58
N ARG A 371 -5.68 -17.87 14.16
CA ARG A 371 -5.38 -17.99 15.59
C ARG A 371 -4.66 -16.75 16.10
N CYS A 372 -5.15 -16.19 17.20
CA CYS A 372 -4.48 -15.17 17.99
C CYS A 372 -4.79 -15.33 19.48
N LEU A 373 -4.02 -14.66 20.32
CA LEU A 373 -4.27 -14.58 21.76
C LEU A 373 -4.90 -13.23 22.07
N LEU A 374 -6.10 -13.25 22.62
CA LEU A 374 -6.84 -12.06 23.02
C LEU A 374 -7.45 -12.29 24.41
N PRO A 375 -7.64 -11.23 25.20
CA PRO A 375 -8.50 -11.32 26.38
C PRO A 375 -9.92 -11.70 25.97
N GLU A 376 -10.76 -12.06 26.94
CA GLU A 376 -12.17 -12.25 26.64
C GLU A 376 -12.83 -10.90 26.25
N LEU A 377 -13.32 -10.83 25.02
CA LEU A 377 -14.01 -9.66 24.46
C LEU A 377 -15.52 -9.89 24.40
N SER A 378 -16.27 -8.81 24.29
CA SER A 378 -17.73 -8.78 24.19
C SER A 378 -18.19 -8.16 22.88
N VAL A 379 -19.43 -8.46 22.50
CA VAL A 379 -20.08 -7.78 21.35
C VAL A 379 -20.15 -6.28 21.63
N GLY A 380 -19.66 -5.49 20.69
CA GLY A 380 -19.51 -4.05 20.83
C GLY A 380 -18.11 -3.58 21.18
N ASP A 381 -17.19 -4.47 21.56
CA ASP A 381 -15.78 -4.11 21.77
C ASP A 381 -15.07 -3.84 20.43
N TRP A 382 -13.99 -3.07 20.50
CA TRP A 382 -13.21 -2.65 19.33
C TRP A 382 -11.86 -3.35 19.25
N LEU A 383 -11.53 -3.79 18.05
CA LEU A 383 -10.23 -4.32 17.66
C LEU A 383 -9.53 -3.33 16.71
N LEU A 384 -8.24 -3.16 16.90
CA LEU A 384 -7.38 -2.31 16.09
C LEU A 384 -6.39 -3.16 15.31
N PHE A 385 -6.29 -2.89 14.03
CA PHE A 385 -5.30 -3.48 13.12
C PHE A 385 -4.40 -2.37 12.62
N GLY A 386 -3.13 -2.41 13.04
CA GLY A 386 -2.10 -1.52 12.50
C GLY A 386 -1.69 -1.95 11.09
N ASN A 387 -0.80 -1.18 10.47
CA ASN A 387 -0.22 -1.54 9.17
C ASN A 387 -1.26 -1.86 8.07
N ALA A 388 -2.45 -1.25 8.13
CA ALA A 388 -3.61 -1.65 7.33
C ALA A 388 -3.74 -0.84 6.02
N GLY A 389 -2.70 -0.09 5.63
CA GLY A 389 -2.82 0.87 4.52
C GLY A 389 -2.54 0.31 3.14
N ALA A 390 -1.94 -0.89 3.04
CA ALA A 390 -1.62 -1.53 1.76
C ALA A 390 -2.77 -2.40 1.20
N THR A 391 -3.79 -2.66 2.01
CA THR A 391 -4.94 -3.53 1.69
C THR A 391 -6.17 -2.71 1.25
N PHE A 392 -5.99 -1.40 1.02
CA PHE A 392 -7.07 -0.48 0.72
C PHE A 392 -7.48 -0.58 -0.76
N THR A 393 -8.49 -1.41 -1.05
CA THR A 393 -9.10 -1.47 -2.37
C THR A 393 -10.31 -0.53 -2.42
N ASN A 394 -10.31 0.47 -3.31
CA ASN A 394 -11.47 1.33 -3.54
C ASN A 394 -12.55 0.55 -4.32
N GLY A 395 -13.31 -0.30 -3.63
CA GLY A 395 -14.61 -0.77 -4.09
C GLY A 395 -15.66 0.30 -3.77
N GLU A 396 -16.22 0.95 -4.79
CA GLU A 396 -17.02 2.18 -4.66
C GLU A 396 -18.31 2.06 -3.80
N GLU A 397 -18.70 0.89 -3.29
CA GLU A 397 -20.00 0.74 -2.60
C GLU A 397 -19.95 0.34 -1.11
N HIS A 398 -18.82 -0.13 -0.54
CA HIS A 398 -18.81 -0.64 0.84
C HIS A 398 -17.55 -0.38 1.68
N ASN A 399 -16.71 0.60 1.33
CA ASN A 399 -15.49 0.85 2.08
C ASN A 399 -15.72 1.57 3.42
N PRO A 400 -15.01 1.19 4.50
CA PRO A 400 -14.98 1.94 5.74
C PRO A 400 -14.55 3.41 5.50
N PRO A 401 -15.18 4.40 6.16
CA PRO A 401 -14.74 5.78 6.10
C PRO A 401 -13.29 5.93 6.60
N VAL A 402 -12.57 6.89 6.03
CA VAL A 402 -11.17 7.19 6.38
C VAL A 402 -11.11 8.58 7.02
N PHE A 403 -10.58 8.64 8.25
CA PHE A 403 -10.28 9.88 8.95
C PHE A 403 -8.78 10.18 8.84
N TYR A 404 -8.43 11.33 8.29
CA TYR A 404 -7.04 11.72 8.06
C TYR A 404 -6.55 12.61 9.19
N SER A 405 -5.32 12.40 9.64
CA SER A 405 -4.64 13.25 10.61
C SER A 405 -3.21 13.55 10.18
N ILE A 406 -2.67 14.65 10.67
CA ILE A 406 -1.27 15.04 10.48
C ILE A 406 -0.80 15.88 11.67
N THR A 407 0.46 15.71 12.08
CA THR A 407 1.04 16.55 13.13
C THR A 407 1.43 17.92 12.58
N GLU A 408 1.44 18.94 13.43
CA GLU A 408 1.91 20.27 13.05
C GLU A 408 3.36 20.25 12.51
N CYS A 409 4.23 19.44 13.14
CA CYS A 409 5.62 19.28 12.73
C CYS A 409 5.73 18.70 11.31
N ASP A 410 5.00 17.62 11.02
CA ASP A 410 5.02 17.01 9.68
C ASP A 410 4.39 17.94 8.65
N TRP A 411 3.33 18.66 9.02
CA TRP A 411 2.70 19.65 8.14
C TRP A 411 3.68 20.78 7.77
N GLN A 412 4.36 21.37 8.75
CA GLN A 412 5.41 22.36 8.53
C GLN A 412 6.55 21.79 7.66
N HIS A 413 6.87 20.50 7.79
CA HIS A 413 7.87 19.87 6.94
C HIS A 413 7.45 19.83 5.47
N VAL A 414 6.17 19.57 5.17
CA VAL A 414 5.65 19.63 3.80
C VAL A 414 5.84 21.02 3.20
N HIS A 415 5.57 22.08 3.98
CA HIS A 415 5.83 23.47 3.57
C HIS A 415 7.31 23.73 3.28
N ASN A 416 8.19 23.28 4.17
CA ASN A 416 9.63 23.49 4.05
C ASN A 416 10.23 22.78 2.83
N CYS A 417 9.56 21.73 2.32
CA CYS A 417 9.93 21.09 1.05
C CYS A 417 9.57 21.93 -0.19
N GLY A 418 9.12 23.18 -0.03
CA GLY A 418 8.76 24.08 -1.13
C GLY A 418 7.40 23.75 -1.76
N VAL A 419 6.56 22.98 -1.06
CA VAL A 419 5.20 22.68 -1.51
C VAL A 419 4.31 23.88 -1.26
N THR A 420 3.96 24.62 -2.31
CA THR A 420 3.00 25.73 -2.22
C THR A 420 1.57 25.20 -2.07
N LEU A 421 0.99 25.39 -0.88
CA LEU A 421 -0.38 24.95 -0.55
C LEU A 421 -1.42 25.43 -1.56
N ASP A 422 -1.32 26.71 -1.97
CA ASP A 422 -2.27 27.36 -2.87
C ASP A 422 -2.29 26.79 -4.29
N VAL A 423 -1.36 25.89 -4.65
CA VAL A 423 -1.28 25.31 -5.99
C VAL A 423 -1.34 23.79 -5.97
N ARG A 424 -0.68 23.11 -5.02
CA ARG A 424 -0.53 21.64 -5.04
C ARG A 424 -1.36 20.87 -4.01
N MET A 425 -1.87 21.52 -2.95
CA MET A 425 -2.67 20.85 -1.90
C MET A 425 -3.99 21.60 -1.66
N ARG A 426 -4.76 21.82 -2.73
CA ARG A 426 -5.98 22.65 -2.72
C ARG A 426 -7.19 21.94 -2.10
N ASN A 427 -7.18 20.61 -2.04
CA ASN A 427 -8.35 19.87 -1.55
C ASN A 427 -8.31 19.61 -0.04
N PHE A 428 -7.30 20.12 0.66
CA PHE A 428 -7.11 19.90 2.10
C PHE A 428 -7.81 21.00 2.91
N SER A 429 -8.65 20.60 3.85
CA SER A 429 -9.14 21.46 4.93
C SER A 429 -8.51 21.00 6.23
N LEU A 430 -7.60 21.79 6.79
CA LEU A 430 -7.08 21.52 8.12
C LEU A 430 -8.08 21.94 9.19
N ILE A 431 -8.41 21.01 10.07
CA ILE A 431 -9.31 21.25 11.20
C ILE A 431 -8.52 20.96 12.49
N PRO A 432 -8.49 21.89 13.45
CA PRO A 432 -7.87 21.62 14.75
C PRO A 432 -8.48 20.37 15.40
N CYS A 433 -7.64 19.44 15.87
CA CYS A 433 -8.13 18.29 16.61
C CYS A 433 -8.64 18.73 17.99
N CYS A 434 -9.94 19.00 18.11
CA CYS A 434 -10.56 19.32 19.40
C CYS A 434 -10.62 18.08 20.29
N LEU A 435 -9.59 17.87 21.11
CA LEU A 435 -9.63 16.92 22.21
C LEU A 435 -10.41 17.56 23.37
N GLN A 436 -11.61 17.04 23.68
CA GLN A 436 -12.25 17.42 24.94
C GLN A 436 -11.41 16.84 26.09
N PRO A 437 -10.98 17.66 27.06
CA PRO A 437 -10.24 17.14 28.21
C PRO A 437 -11.15 16.18 28.99
N ASN A 438 -10.66 14.95 29.20
CA ASN A 438 -11.25 13.98 30.13
C ASN A 438 -11.40 14.64 31.51
N THR A 439 -12.56 15.22 31.79
CA THR A 439 -12.90 15.74 33.12
C THR A 439 -13.59 14.64 33.91
N SER A 440 -12.87 13.55 34.19
CA SER A 440 -13.20 12.67 35.31
C SER A 440 -12.66 13.29 36.61
N LYS A 441 -13.21 14.44 37.02
CA LYS A 441 -13.13 14.87 38.42
C LYS A 441 -14.51 14.70 39.01
N VAL A 442 -14.70 13.55 39.64
CA VAL A 442 -15.78 13.31 40.60
C VAL A 442 -15.66 14.39 41.68
N SER A 443 -16.51 15.41 41.62
CA SER A 443 -16.72 16.31 42.73
C SER A 443 -17.49 15.55 43.81
N VAL A 444 -16.77 15.09 44.82
CA VAL A 444 -17.35 14.57 46.06
C VAL A 444 -18.13 15.71 46.71
N SER A 445 -19.45 15.68 46.62
CA SER A 445 -20.34 16.51 47.42
C SER A 445 -20.44 15.93 48.83
N THR A 446 -19.79 16.58 49.79
CA THR A 446 -19.99 16.31 51.22
C THR A 446 -21.40 16.79 51.63
N PRO A 447 -22.25 15.95 52.27
CA PRO A 447 -23.54 16.40 52.74
C PRO A 447 -23.41 17.22 54.03
N ALA A 448 -24.23 18.24 54.15
CA ALA A 448 -24.44 19.05 55.36
C ALA A 448 -25.48 18.43 56.29
#